data_AF-A0A0F9FQ13-F1
#
_entry.id   AF-A0A0F9FQ13-F1
#
_cell.length_a   1.000
_cell.length_b   1.000
_cell.length_c   1.000
_cell.angle_alpha   90.00
_cell.angle_beta   90.00
_cell.angle_gamma   90.00
#
_symmetry.space_group_name_H-M   'P 1'
#
loop_
_entity.id
_entity.type
_entity.pdbx_description
1 polymer ?
#
loop_
_entity_poly.entity_id
_entity_poly.type
_entity_poly.pdbx_seq_one_letter_code
_entity_poly.pdbx_strand_id
1 'polypeptide(L)'
;MPNLYASLLAFRRRHVGGQPLEIDDEGEVLRVLEAIARAVDDFCERRFYVETATRVYNGNGRDRLRIPPLISASSVKLDEDTDGTFELTLTEDTDFWLRREGHQDPRATPSTIIILNPYQGSRTAFLNRPELIEIVGEWGWSNDTETLGGGVTATLADATATKMTTTKAGNPPLGPGDTVLVESERLFIEGG
;
A
#
# COMPACT_ATOMS: atom_id res chain seq x y z
N MET A 1 3.48 -12.16 -3.74
CA MET A 1 3.33 -11.82 -2.31
C MET A 1 4.16 -10.59 -1.92
N PRO A 2 3.75 -9.75 -0.94
CA PRO A 2 3.72 -10.19 0.46
C PRO A 2 2.66 -9.49 1.35
N ASN A 3 1.40 -9.33 0.93
CA ASN A 3 0.38 -8.76 1.83
C ASN A 3 -0.92 -9.56 1.72
N LEU A 4 -1.33 -10.17 2.84
CA LEU A 4 -2.58 -10.90 2.98
C LEU A 4 -3.62 -10.01 3.67
N TYR A 5 -4.90 -10.21 3.32
CA TYR A 5 -6.02 -9.49 3.97
C TYR A 5 -6.60 -10.23 5.18
N ALA A 6 -6.11 -11.43 5.44
CA ALA A 6 -6.43 -12.21 6.61
C ALA A 6 -5.19 -12.97 7.08
N SER A 7 -4.96 -12.99 8.39
CA SER A 7 -3.86 -13.75 8.97
C SER A 7 -4.23 -15.22 9.19
N LEU A 8 -3.22 -16.09 9.15
CA LEU A 8 -3.40 -17.50 9.43
C LEU A 8 -3.93 -17.73 10.86
N LEU A 9 -3.54 -16.86 11.81
CA LEU A 9 -4.05 -16.90 13.18
C LEU A 9 -5.55 -16.59 13.26
N ALA A 10 -6.02 -15.57 12.51
CA ALA A 10 -7.44 -15.25 12.44
C ALA A 10 -8.24 -16.41 11.84
N PHE A 11 -7.69 -17.04 10.79
CA PHE A 11 -8.27 -18.23 10.18
C PHE A 11 -8.42 -19.38 11.18
N ARG A 12 -7.35 -19.76 11.89
CA ARG A 12 -7.39 -20.85 12.90
C ARG A 12 -8.41 -20.60 13.99
N ARG A 13 -8.45 -19.37 14.52
CA ARG A 13 -9.38 -18.99 15.59
C ARG A 13 -10.84 -19.13 15.14
N ARG A 14 -11.13 -18.74 13.89
CA ARG A 14 -12.50 -18.70 13.37
C ARG A 14 -12.98 -20.05 12.85
N HIS A 15 -12.11 -20.83 12.20
CA HIS A 15 -12.51 -22.01 11.44
C HIS A 15 -12.04 -23.34 12.05
N VAL A 16 -11.02 -23.31 12.92
CA VAL A 16 -10.40 -24.51 13.50
C VAL A 16 -10.40 -24.45 15.03
N GLY A 17 -11.22 -23.59 15.63
CA GLY A 17 -11.34 -23.44 17.08
C GLY A 17 -10.04 -23.05 17.80
N GLY A 18 -9.09 -22.43 17.08
CA GLY A 18 -7.78 -22.07 17.60
C GLY A 18 -6.78 -23.23 17.75
N GLN A 19 -7.09 -24.41 17.23
CA GLN A 19 -6.16 -25.55 17.22
C GLN A 19 -4.99 -25.29 16.24
N PRO A 20 -3.78 -25.80 16.55
CA PRO A 20 -2.67 -25.78 15.60
C PRO A 20 -3.01 -26.65 14.37
N LEU A 21 -2.47 -26.26 13.22
CA LEU A 21 -2.53 -27.04 11.99
C LEU A 21 -1.20 -27.77 11.81
N GLU A 22 -1.17 -28.83 11.02
CA GLU A 22 0.09 -29.43 10.59
C GLU A 22 0.81 -28.49 9.61
N ILE A 23 2.14 -28.54 9.56
CA ILE A 23 2.96 -27.59 8.79
C ILE A 23 2.58 -27.53 7.30
N ASP A 24 2.23 -28.68 6.71
CA ASP A 24 1.83 -28.76 5.31
C ASP A 24 0.46 -28.11 5.08
N ASP A 25 -0.49 -28.32 6.00
CA ASP A 25 -1.81 -27.69 5.96
C ASP A 25 -1.69 -26.16 6.13
N GLU A 26 -0.79 -25.70 7.00
CA GLU A 26 -0.50 -24.27 7.18
C GLU A 26 -0.02 -23.64 5.87
N GLY A 27 0.90 -24.31 5.18
CA GLY A 27 1.42 -23.86 3.88
C GLY A 27 0.36 -23.85 2.78
N GLU A 28 -0.54 -24.84 2.73
CA GLU A 28 -1.67 -24.86 1.79
C GLU A 28 -2.68 -23.74 2.08
N VAL A 29 -3.05 -23.54 3.34
CA VAL A 29 -3.97 -22.45 3.73
C VAL A 29 -3.37 -21.08 3.39
N LEU A 30 -2.07 -20.87 3.62
CA LEU A 30 -1.41 -19.62 3.24
C LEU A 30 -1.47 -19.37 1.73
N ARG A 31 -1.22 -20.41 0.91
CA ARG A 31 -1.34 -20.30 -0.55
C ARG A 31 -2.76 -19.94 -0.99
N VAL A 32 -3.78 -20.54 -0.36
CA VAL A 32 -5.18 -20.21 -0.63
C VAL A 32 -5.49 -18.77 -0.22
N LEU A 33 -5.03 -18.32 0.95
CA LEU A 33 -5.22 -16.95 1.42
C LEU A 33 -4.54 -15.94 0.47
N GLU A 34 -3.34 -16.24 -0.03
CA GLU A 34 -2.69 -15.41 -1.05
C GLU A 34 -3.52 -15.36 -2.32
N ALA A 35 -3.91 -16.51 -2.88
CA ALA A 35 -4.67 -16.57 -4.11
C ALA A 35 -5.97 -15.78 -4.01
N ILE A 36 -6.67 -15.85 -2.87
CA ILE A 36 -7.88 -15.07 -2.61
C ILE A 36 -7.55 -13.57 -2.49
N ALA A 37 -6.48 -13.19 -1.80
CA ALA A 37 -6.09 -11.78 -1.71
C ALA A 37 -5.78 -11.18 -3.09
N ARG A 38 -5.09 -11.93 -3.96
CA ARG A 38 -4.86 -11.53 -5.35
C ARG A 38 -6.16 -11.46 -6.15
N ALA A 39 -7.05 -12.44 -6.00
CA ALA A 39 -8.35 -12.45 -6.66
C ALA A 39 -9.23 -11.25 -6.24
N VAL A 40 -9.18 -10.84 -4.97
CA VAL A 40 -9.87 -9.62 -4.49
C VAL A 40 -9.26 -8.37 -5.11
N ASP A 41 -7.93 -8.30 -5.19
CA ASP A 41 -7.24 -7.17 -5.83
C ASP A 41 -7.61 -7.03 -7.30
N ASP A 42 -7.62 -8.15 -8.03
CA ASP A 42 -7.98 -8.20 -9.43
C ASP A 42 -9.46 -7.87 -9.64
N PHE A 43 -10.34 -8.40 -8.78
CA PHE A 43 -11.79 -8.13 -8.85
C PHE A 43 -12.11 -6.65 -8.57
N CYS A 44 -11.38 -6.02 -7.65
CA CYS A 44 -11.57 -4.61 -7.32
C CYS A 44 -10.72 -3.66 -8.18
N GLU A 45 -9.83 -4.19 -9.01
CA GLU A 45 -8.79 -3.46 -9.75
C GLU A 45 -7.98 -2.50 -8.84
N ARG A 46 -7.77 -2.90 -7.58
CA ARG A 46 -7.19 -2.07 -6.51
C ARG A 46 -6.35 -2.92 -5.60
N ARG A 47 -5.34 -2.30 -4.98
CA ARG A 47 -4.58 -2.90 -3.87
C ARG A 47 -5.03 -2.26 -2.57
N PHE A 48 -5.31 -3.06 -1.55
CA PHE A 48 -5.76 -2.57 -0.23
C PHE A 48 -4.62 -2.43 0.77
N TYR A 49 -3.47 -3.08 0.53
CA TYR A 49 -2.27 -2.90 1.34
C TYR A 49 -1.49 -1.65 0.95
N VAL A 50 -0.66 -1.17 1.90
CA VAL A 50 0.20 -0.01 1.71
C VAL A 50 1.48 -0.41 0.97
N GLU A 51 1.84 0.37 -0.04
CA GLU A 51 3.05 0.22 -0.84
C GLU A 51 3.63 1.60 -1.16
N THR A 52 4.88 1.85 -0.77
CA THR A 52 5.61 3.04 -1.22
C THR A 52 6.15 2.78 -2.61
N ALA A 53 5.71 3.57 -3.59
CA ALA A 53 6.11 3.37 -4.98
C ALA A 53 6.10 4.68 -5.77
N THR A 54 6.93 4.71 -6.79
CA THR A 54 6.87 5.68 -7.88
C THR A 54 6.02 5.12 -9.00
N ARG A 55 5.03 5.88 -9.47
CA ARG A 55 4.16 5.50 -10.59
C ARG A 55 4.09 6.62 -11.61
N VAL A 56 4.19 6.24 -12.87
CA VAL A 56 4.15 7.15 -14.02
C VAL A 56 2.80 7.00 -14.72
N TYR A 57 2.20 8.12 -15.12
CA TYR A 57 0.90 8.18 -15.78
C TYR A 57 0.94 9.01 -17.05
N ASN A 58 0.11 8.60 -18.01
CA ASN A 58 -0.16 9.38 -19.21
C ASN A 58 -1.06 10.57 -18.87
N GLY A 59 -0.77 11.72 -19.47
CA GLY A 59 -1.68 12.86 -19.45
C GLY A 59 -2.84 12.66 -20.42
N ASN A 60 -3.99 13.24 -20.09
CA ASN A 60 -5.27 12.95 -20.75
C ASN A 60 -5.95 14.19 -21.37
N GLY A 61 -5.28 15.34 -21.42
CA GLY A 61 -5.83 16.59 -21.93
C GLY A 61 -6.85 17.27 -21.00
N ARG A 62 -7.00 16.82 -19.75
CA ARG A 62 -8.03 17.32 -18.81
C ARG A 62 -7.39 17.87 -17.54
N ASP A 63 -8.16 18.57 -16.73
CA ASP A 63 -7.79 19.08 -15.40
C ASP A 63 -7.75 17.96 -14.33
N ARG A 64 -8.27 16.77 -14.65
CA ARG A 64 -8.42 15.67 -13.69
C ARG A 64 -7.86 14.37 -14.22
N LEU A 65 -7.17 13.64 -13.37
CA LEU A 65 -6.63 12.32 -13.68
C LEU A 65 -6.98 11.34 -12.55
N ARG A 66 -7.62 10.23 -12.92
CA ARG A 66 -7.91 9.15 -11.98
C ARG A 66 -6.64 8.38 -11.70
N ILE A 67 -6.40 8.12 -10.43
CA ILE A 67 -5.24 7.38 -9.94
C ILE A 67 -5.73 6.24 -9.05
N PRO A 68 -4.97 5.13 -8.94
CA PRO A 68 -5.18 4.14 -7.89
C PRO A 68 -5.18 4.81 -6.50
N PRO A 69 -5.78 4.16 -5.48
CA PRO A 69 -5.79 4.67 -4.12
C PRO A 69 -4.42 5.13 -3.63
N LEU A 70 -4.30 6.41 -3.31
CA LEU A 70 -3.09 7.07 -2.80
C LEU A 70 -3.37 7.60 -1.40
N ILE A 71 -2.60 7.16 -0.43
CA ILE A 71 -2.73 7.55 0.98
C ILE A 71 -2.05 8.90 1.19
N SER A 72 -0.83 9.06 0.69
CA SER A 72 -0.06 10.29 0.76
C SER A 72 0.86 10.42 -0.45
N ALA A 73 1.00 11.64 -0.98
CA ALA A 73 1.98 11.96 -2.01
C ALA A 73 3.24 12.56 -1.37
N SER A 74 4.40 12.03 -1.72
CA SER A 74 5.70 12.64 -1.38
C SER A 74 6.12 13.66 -2.43
N SER A 75 5.89 13.35 -3.72
CA SER A 75 6.10 14.29 -4.81
C SER A 75 5.19 13.99 -6.00
N VAL A 76 4.71 15.05 -6.65
CA VAL A 76 4.05 14.97 -7.96
C VAL A 76 4.83 15.85 -8.92
N LYS A 77 5.25 15.29 -10.05
CA LYS A 77 6.04 16.00 -11.05
C LYS A 77 5.50 15.79 -12.46
N LEU A 78 5.77 16.74 -13.34
CA LEU A 78 5.45 16.68 -14.76
C LEU A 78 6.73 16.69 -15.60
N ASP A 79 6.73 15.89 -16.65
CA ASP A 79 7.70 15.92 -17.74
C ASP A 79 7.22 16.93 -18.81
N GLU A 80 7.89 18.08 -18.92
CA GLU A 80 7.40 19.17 -19.78
C GLU A 80 7.82 19.05 -21.24
N ASP A 81 8.86 18.30 -21.55
CA ASP A 81 9.45 18.18 -22.90
C ASP A 81 9.46 16.76 -23.48
N THR A 82 8.97 15.78 -22.71
CA THR A 82 8.82 14.37 -23.07
C THR A 82 10.15 13.67 -23.31
N ASP A 83 11.16 14.01 -22.50
CA ASP A 83 12.47 13.37 -22.53
C ASP A 83 12.65 12.25 -21.48
N GLY A 84 11.64 12.04 -20.62
CA GLY A 84 11.65 11.08 -19.53
C GLY A 84 12.21 11.65 -18.21
N THR A 85 12.57 12.92 -18.17
CA THR A 85 12.93 13.68 -16.98
C THR A 85 11.70 14.46 -16.49
N PHE A 86 11.51 14.50 -15.17
CA PHE A 86 10.36 15.17 -14.56
C PHE A 86 10.82 16.45 -13.85
N GLU A 87 10.84 17.58 -14.56
CA GLU A 87 11.41 18.85 -14.07
C GLU A 87 10.42 19.64 -13.21
N LEU A 88 9.17 19.70 -13.65
CA LEU A 88 8.19 20.56 -13.00
C LEU A 88 7.59 19.86 -11.79
N THR A 89 8.02 20.25 -10.61
CA THR A 89 7.43 19.78 -9.35
C THR A 89 6.16 20.58 -9.04
N LEU A 90 5.05 19.87 -8.82
CA LEU A 90 3.78 20.47 -8.40
C LEU A 90 3.66 20.45 -6.88
N THR A 91 3.05 21.49 -6.31
CA THR A 91 2.79 21.62 -4.88
C THR A 91 1.32 21.36 -4.56
N GLU A 92 1.03 20.46 -3.61
CA GLU A 92 -0.35 20.21 -3.16
C GLU A 92 -0.97 21.48 -2.55
N ASP A 93 -2.28 21.66 -2.73
CA ASP A 93 -3.08 22.84 -2.39
C ASP A 93 -2.69 24.15 -3.12
N THR A 94 -1.57 24.19 -3.85
CA THR A 94 -1.19 25.32 -4.72
C THR A 94 -1.42 24.99 -6.19
N ASP A 95 -0.77 23.95 -6.71
CA ASP A 95 -0.85 23.52 -8.11
C ASP A 95 -1.93 22.47 -8.35
N PHE A 96 -2.24 21.64 -7.35
CA PHE A 96 -3.21 20.57 -7.46
C PHE A 96 -3.87 20.24 -6.12
N TRP A 97 -4.95 19.47 -6.19
CA TRP A 97 -5.61 18.87 -5.04
C TRP A 97 -5.72 17.37 -5.25
N LEU A 98 -5.39 16.60 -4.21
CA LEU A 98 -5.77 15.20 -4.10
C LEU A 98 -7.18 15.09 -3.55
N ARG A 99 -8.00 14.26 -4.18
CA ARG A 99 -9.40 14.06 -3.77
C ARG A 99 -9.80 12.60 -3.86
N ARG A 100 -10.84 12.24 -3.11
CA ARG A 100 -11.53 10.96 -3.21
C ARG A 100 -12.83 11.12 -3.99
N GLU A 101 -12.85 10.56 -5.19
CA GLU A 101 -14.00 10.65 -6.10
C GLU A 101 -15.19 9.88 -5.52
N GLY A 102 -16.35 10.53 -5.41
CA GLY A 102 -17.59 9.90 -4.94
C GLY A 102 -17.72 9.74 -3.41
N HIS A 103 -16.78 10.25 -2.61
CA HIS A 103 -16.87 10.24 -1.15
C HIS A 103 -17.52 11.52 -0.59
N GLN A 104 -18.23 11.43 0.54
CA GLN A 104 -18.90 12.58 1.16
C GLN A 104 -17.91 13.66 1.58
N ASP A 105 -16.77 13.25 2.13
CA ASP A 105 -15.61 14.12 2.35
C ASP A 105 -14.62 13.93 1.18
N PRO A 106 -14.52 14.90 0.25
CA PRO A 106 -13.64 14.77 -0.91
C PRO A 106 -12.16 14.79 -0.55
N ARG A 107 -11.75 15.18 0.67
CA ARG A 107 -10.36 15.15 1.12
C ARG A 107 -10.03 13.92 1.98
N ALA A 108 -11.00 13.02 2.19
CA ALA A 108 -10.74 11.79 2.91
C ALA A 108 -9.73 10.91 2.18
N THR A 109 -8.86 10.27 2.93
CA THR A 109 -7.98 9.23 2.41
C THR A 109 -8.77 7.94 2.12
N PRO A 110 -8.31 7.11 1.17
CA PRO A 110 -7.26 7.39 0.19
C PRO A 110 -7.81 8.29 -0.94
N SER A 111 -6.94 9.10 -1.53
CA SER A 111 -7.24 9.87 -2.73
C SER A 111 -7.27 8.99 -3.97
N THR A 112 -8.20 9.24 -4.89
CA THR A 112 -8.40 8.46 -6.12
C THR A 112 -8.38 9.32 -7.38
N ILE A 113 -8.24 10.63 -7.23
CA ILE A 113 -8.14 11.57 -8.33
C ILE A 113 -7.20 12.72 -7.95
N ILE A 114 -6.38 13.14 -8.90
CA ILE A 114 -5.63 14.39 -8.84
C ILE A 114 -6.34 15.43 -9.72
N ILE A 115 -6.52 16.63 -9.19
CA ILE A 115 -7.20 17.74 -9.86
C ILE A 115 -6.25 18.93 -9.87
N LEU A 116 -5.88 19.43 -11.05
CA LEU A 116 -5.08 20.65 -11.17
C LEU A 116 -5.88 21.87 -10.70
N ASN A 117 -5.20 22.82 -10.05
CA ASN A 117 -5.78 24.07 -9.60
C ASN A 117 -5.85 25.07 -10.77
N PRO A 118 -7.04 25.38 -11.31
CA PRO A 118 -7.14 26.28 -12.47
C PRO A 118 -6.92 27.76 -12.12
N TYR A 119 -6.87 28.13 -10.84
CA TYR A 119 -6.82 29.52 -10.40
C TYR A 119 -5.40 30.00 -10.12
N GLN A 120 -4.59 29.16 -9.48
CA GLN A 120 -3.24 29.53 -9.01
C GLN A 120 -2.17 28.52 -9.42
N GLY A 121 -2.56 27.37 -10.00
CA GLY A 121 -1.62 26.34 -10.37
C GLY A 121 -0.84 26.68 -11.62
N SER A 122 0.35 26.10 -11.71
CA SER A 122 1.27 26.22 -12.85
C SER A 122 0.67 25.66 -14.15
N ARG A 123 -0.34 24.79 -14.04
CA ARG A 123 -1.07 24.17 -15.16
C ARG A 123 -2.56 24.14 -14.87
N THR A 124 -3.37 24.34 -15.92
CA THR A 124 -4.84 24.24 -15.85
C THR A 124 -5.38 22.92 -16.38
N ALA A 125 -4.56 22.16 -17.13
CA ALA A 125 -4.87 20.83 -17.65
C ALA A 125 -3.57 20.02 -17.84
N PHE A 126 -3.67 18.70 -17.69
CA PHE A 126 -2.62 17.76 -18.06
C PHE A 126 -2.51 17.73 -19.59
N LEU A 127 -1.29 17.87 -20.12
CA LEU A 127 -1.06 17.74 -21.55
C LEU A 127 -1.45 16.32 -22.02
N ASN A 128 -1.96 16.17 -23.24
CA ASN A 128 -2.28 14.85 -23.76
C ASN A 128 -1.01 14.17 -24.30
N ARG A 129 -0.19 13.64 -23.39
CA ARG A 129 1.14 13.07 -23.67
C ARG A 129 1.36 11.77 -22.88
N PRO A 130 2.09 10.79 -23.45
CA PRO A 130 2.49 9.61 -22.70
C PRO A 130 3.45 10.00 -21.58
N GLU A 131 3.42 9.22 -20.48
CA GLU A 131 4.37 9.28 -19.37
C GLU A 131 4.60 10.68 -18.77
N LEU A 132 3.57 11.54 -18.84
CA LEU A 132 3.65 12.94 -18.43
C LEU A 132 3.82 13.15 -16.91
N ILE A 133 3.20 12.31 -16.08
CA ILE A 133 3.11 12.57 -14.62
C ILE A 133 3.84 11.49 -13.85
N GLU A 134 4.78 11.89 -12.98
CA GLU A 134 5.38 11.02 -11.96
C GLU A 134 4.75 11.32 -10.60
N ILE A 135 4.31 10.28 -9.90
CA ILE A 135 3.82 10.38 -8.52
C ILE A 135 4.62 9.41 -7.65
N VAL A 136 5.31 9.97 -6.66
CA VAL A 136 5.98 9.23 -5.59
C VAL A 136 5.13 9.36 -4.34
N GLY A 137 4.81 8.24 -3.69
CA GLY A 137 4.04 8.27 -2.46
C GLY A 137 3.67 6.90 -1.91
N GLU A 138 2.83 6.92 -0.89
CA GLU A 138 2.23 5.73 -0.29
C GLU A 138 0.90 5.41 -0.98
N TRP A 139 0.86 4.29 -1.69
CA TRP A 139 -0.32 3.77 -2.37
C TRP A 139 -1.02 2.73 -1.49
N GLY A 140 -2.34 2.63 -1.58
CA GLY A 140 -3.12 1.66 -0.81
C GLY A 140 -4.44 2.23 -0.33
N TRP A 141 -5.18 1.44 0.44
CA TRP A 141 -6.49 1.86 0.94
C TRP A 141 -6.42 2.54 2.30
N SER A 142 -5.69 1.96 3.25
CA SER A 142 -5.49 2.53 4.57
C SER A 142 -4.10 2.17 5.12
N ASN A 143 -3.52 3.10 5.88
CA ASN A 143 -2.28 2.93 6.64
C ASN A 143 -2.57 2.82 8.15
N ASP A 144 -3.81 2.44 8.51
CA ASP A 144 -4.18 2.23 9.91
C ASP A 144 -3.31 1.11 10.50
N THR A 145 -2.72 1.39 11.65
CA THR A 145 -1.91 0.44 12.40
C THR A 145 -2.49 0.24 13.78
N GLU A 146 -2.31 -0.97 14.31
CA GLU A 146 -2.67 -1.28 15.69
C GLU A 146 -1.39 -1.49 16.50
N THR A 147 -1.26 -0.78 17.62
CA THR A 147 -0.15 -0.99 18.55
C THR A 147 -0.25 -2.38 19.15
N LEU A 148 0.78 -3.19 18.94
CA LEU A 148 0.89 -4.47 19.62
C LEU A 148 1.22 -4.21 21.10
N GLY A 149 0.37 -4.69 22.01
CA GLY A 149 0.68 -4.75 23.43
C GLY A 149 1.78 -5.79 23.70
N GLY A 150 2.71 -5.45 24.59
CA GLY A 150 3.86 -6.31 24.93
C GLY A 150 5.04 -6.14 23.96
N GLY A 151 6.26 -6.22 24.47
CA GLY A 151 7.47 -6.13 23.63
C GLY A 151 7.51 -7.28 22.62
N VAL A 152 7.85 -6.95 21.37
CA VAL A 152 8.18 -7.91 20.32
C VAL A 152 9.70 -8.01 20.28
N THR A 153 10.22 -9.22 20.51
CA THR A 153 11.65 -9.51 20.35
C THR A 153 11.84 -10.28 19.06
N ALA A 154 12.67 -9.75 18.17
CA ALA A 154 13.10 -10.42 16.95
C ALA A 154 14.59 -10.74 17.10
N THR A 155 14.98 -11.99 16.87
CA THR A 155 16.39 -12.42 17.00
C THR A 155 16.82 -13.17 15.76
N LEU A 156 17.93 -12.71 15.17
CA LEU A 156 18.69 -13.45 14.16
C LEU A 156 19.73 -14.29 14.89
N ALA A 157 19.86 -15.56 14.50
CA ALA A 157 20.82 -16.45 15.13
C ALA A 157 22.27 -16.01 14.83
N ASP A 158 22.53 -15.54 13.62
CA ASP A 158 23.82 -15.04 13.15
C ASP A 158 23.65 -14.21 11.85
N ALA A 159 24.76 -13.68 11.31
CA ALA A 159 24.78 -12.84 10.11
C ALA A 159 24.49 -13.58 8.79
N THR A 160 24.40 -14.91 8.81
CA THR A 160 24.06 -15.76 7.66
C THR A 160 22.64 -16.32 7.74
N ALA A 161 21.94 -16.09 8.84
CA ALA A 161 20.59 -16.58 9.05
C ALA A 161 19.61 -15.99 8.02
N THR A 162 18.86 -16.86 7.37
CA THR A 162 17.77 -16.49 6.44
C THR A 162 16.39 -16.54 7.11
N LYS A 163 16.34 -16.93 8.39
CA LYS A 163 15.11 -17.00 9.19
C LYS A 163 15.32 -16.22 10.50
N MET A 164 14.31 -15.45 10.89
CA MET A 164 14.28 -14.71 12.15
C MET A 164 13.27 -15.38 13.10
N THR A 165 13.65 -15.56 14.37
CA THR A 165 12.70 -15.99 15.39
C THR A 165 12.06 -14.78 16.03
N THR A 166 10.73 -14.70 15.99
CA THR A 166 9.96 -13.67 16.68
C THR A 166 9.34 -14.26 17.94
N THR A 167 9.54 -13.59 19.06
CA THR A 167 8.84 -13.89 20.31
C THR A 167 8.06 -12.66 20.71
N LYS A 168 6.74 -12.80 20.88
CA LYS A 168 5.89 -11.76 21.42
C LYS A 168 5.40 -12.17 22.80
N ALA A 169 5.54 -11.28 23.78
CA ALA A 169 4.87 -11.46 25.06
C ALA A 169 3.40 -11.01 24.94
N GLY A 170 2.46 -11.91 25.21
CA GLY A 170 1.01 -11.61 25.25
C GLY A 170 0.23 -11.92 23.97
N ASN A 171 -1.08 -11.66 24.00
CA ASN A 171 -2.03 -11.95 22.93
C ASN A 171 -2.40 -10.70 22.12
N PRO A 172 -2.67 -10.81 20.80
CA PRO A 172 -2.51 -12.00 19.96
C PRO A 172 -1.03 -12.26 19.58
N PRO A 173 -0.61 -13.53 19.40
CA PRO A 173 0.72 -13.85 18.87
C PRO A 173 0.87 -13.32 17.43
N LEU A 174 2.12 -13.13 16.99
CA LEU A 174 2.45 -12.85 15.60
C LEU A 174 2.55 -14.17 14.82
N GLY A 175 2.10 -14.20 13.58
CA GLY A 175 2.20 -15.36 12.72
C GLY A 175 2.31 -15.03 11.23
N PRO A 176 2.47 -16.06 10.39
CA PRO A 176 2.49 -15.90 8.94
C PRO A 176 1.26 -15.14 8.42
N GLY A 177 1.51 -14.16 7.55
CA GLY A 177 0.49 -13.27 7.00
C GLY A 177 0.34 -11.94 7.73
N ASP A 178 0.92 -11.79 8.92
CA ASP A 178 0.95 -10.50 9.61
C ASP A 178 2.02 -9.58 9.01
N THR A 179 1.82 -8.26 9.14
CA THR A 179 2.81 -7.25 8.79
C THR A 179 3.19 -6.46 10.04
N VAL A 180 4.48 -6.37 10.32
CA VAL A 180 5.03 -5.59 11.43
C VAL A 180 5.60 -4.29 10.88
N LEU A 181 5.20 -3.16 11.46
CA LEU A 181 5.80 -1.85 11.18
C LEU A 181 6.86 -1.55 12.25
N VAL A 182 8.10 -1.30 11.82
CA VAL A 182 9.21 -0.86 12.67
C VAL A 182 9.67 0.50 12.16
N GLU A 183 9.39 1.56 12.93
CA GLU A 183 9.58 2.94 12.49
C GLU A 183 8.84 3.21 11.16
N SER A 184 9.57 3.31 10.03
CA SER A 184 9.03 3.46 8.67
C SER A 184 9.07 2.17 7.84
N GLU A 185 9.68 1.10 8.34
CA GLU A 185 9.89 -0.14 7.59
C GLU A 185 8.79 -1.17 7.89
N ARG A 186 8.25 -1.77 6.83
CA ARG A 186 7.22 -2.81 6.90
C ARG A 186 7.84 -4.18 6.62
N LEU A 187 7.79 -5.05 7.62
CA LEU A 187 8.29 -6.43 7.56
C LEU A 187 7.10 -7.39 7.47
N PHE A 188 7.04 -8.16 6.38
CA PHE A 188 6.05 -9.22 6.24
C PHE A 188 6.54 -10.52 6.87
N ILE A 189 5.65 -11.22 7.57
CA ILE A 189 5.96 -12.54 8.15
C ILE A 189 5.52 -13.63 7.17
N GLU A 190 6.49 -14.30 6.57
CA GLU A 190 6.26 -15.48 5.72
C GLU A 190 6.27 -16.77 6.55
N GLY A 191 5.39 -17.71 6.19
CA GLY A 191 5.45 -19.09 6.67
C GLY A 191 6.41 -19.89 5.79
N GLY A 192 7.19 -20.78 6.37
CA GLY A 192 8.09 -21.66 5.62
C GLY A 192 8.50 -22.86 6.41
#